data_AF-A0A4Q1FKZ1-F1
#
_entry.id   AF-A0A4Q1FKZ1-F1
#
_cell.length_a   1.000
_cell.length_b   1.000
_cell.length_c   1.000
_cell.angle_alpha   90.00
_cell.angle_beta   90.00
_cell.angle_gamma   90.00
#
_symmetry.space_group_name_H-M   'P 1'
#
loop_
_entity.id
_entity.type
_entity.pdbx_description
1 polymer ?
#
loop_
_entity_poly.entity_id
_entity_poly.type
_entity_poly.pdbx_seq_one_letter_code
_entity_poly.pdbx_strand_id
1 'polypeptide(L)'
;MSDSKASSLSKASAAILFPVEIRVNKKGKVTEAKFFHSETVIKSELDALKKYFTDDLSASYIDQLKKMTEDNDQILRNIRNTLPLQFLFGAFYRAKYKEWTDSDPYYEFIPWLSNASPIRFELYNCIFPKNKDNDTVKIKQFGKSCDYRNLNQLYNKEYEYHEQSPINNYSVACHHDAEYTFNLTNLIIQKVTAHFENQIGDVTEQDIFTLEKQLK
;
A
#
# COMPACT_ATOMS: atom_id res chain seq x y z
N MET A 1 16.55 22.21 -4.72
CA MET A 1 15.38 23.14 -4.76
C MET A 1 14.36 22.69 -5.83
N SER A 2 14.03 21.39 -5.91
CA SER A 2 13.09 20.81 -6.90
C SER A 2 11.91 20.07 -6.24
N ASP A 3 11.95 19.83 -4.93
CA ASP A 3 10.90 19.10 -4.22
C ASP A 3 9.57 19.85 -4.13
N SER A 4 9.54 21.18 -4.22
CA SER A 4 8.30 21.95 -3.99
C SER A 4 7.32 21.89 -5.16
N LYS A 5 7.80 21.95 -6.42
CA LYS A 5 6.92 22.02 -7.60
C LYS A 5 6.32 20.66 -7.96
N ALA A 6 7.14 19.62 -7.98
CA ALA A 6 6.68 18.25 -8.22
C ALA A 6 5.73 17.78 -7.10
N SER A 7 6.05 18.10 -5.83
CA SER A 7 5.16 17.81 -4.71
C SER A 7 3.83 18.56 -4.82
N SER A 8 3.86 19.84 -5.19
CA SER A 8 2.64 20.65 -5.36
C SER A 8 1.76 20.13 -6.50
N LEU A 9 2.36 19.78 -7.63
CA LEU A 9 1.65 19.17 -8.76
C LEU A 9 1.01 17.84 -8.34
N SER A 10 1.77 16.96 -7.69
CA SER A 10 1.28 15.68 -7.19
C SER A 10 0.09 15.85 -6.23
N LYS A 11 0.18 16.79 -5.28
CA LYS A 11 -0.91 17.10 -4.33
C LYS A 11 -2.16 17.63 -5.04
N ALA A 12 -1.99 18.57 -5.99
CA ALA A 12 -3.10 19.14 -6.74
C ALA A 12 -3.78 18.09 -7.63
N SER A 13 -2.99 17.27 -8.33
CA SER A 13 -3.50 16.15 -9.11
C SER A 13 -4.23 15.13 -8.24
N ALA A 14 -3.70 14.79 -7.06
CA ALA A 14 -4.38 13.89 -6.13
C ALA A 14 -5.73 14.47 -5.67
N ALA A 15 -5.81 15.77 -5.36
CA ALA A 15 -7.06 16.39 -4.96
C ALA A 15 -8.16 16.34 -6.04
N ILE A 16 -7.79 16.29 -7.32
CA ILE A 16 -8.70 16.14 -8.46
C ILE A 16 -9.14 14.66 -8.62
N LEU A 17 -8.20 13.74 -8.46
CA LEU A 17 -8.43 12.31 -8.69
C LEU A 17 -9.14 11.61 -7.53
N PHE A 18 -9.01 12.10 -6.31
CA PHE A 18 -9.65 11.53 -5.12
C PHE A 18 -10.92 12.31 -4.75
N PRO A 19 -11.98 11.63 -4.24
CA PRO A 19 -11.98 10.23 -3.80
C PRO A 19 -12.13 9.19 -4.92
N VAL A 20 -11.68 7.97 -4.65
CA VAL A 20 -11.83 6.78 -5.52
C VAL A 20 -12.72 5.77 -4.80
N GLU A 21 -13.72 5.24 -5.50
CA GLU A 21 -14.50 4.09 -5.03
C GLU A 21 -13.75 2.80 -5.33
N ILE A 22 -13.56 1.96 -4.31
CA ILE A 22 -12.88 0.68 -4.41
C ILE A 22 -13.84 -0.41 -3.96
N ARG A 23 -14.03 -1.44 -4.81
CA ARG A 23 -14.82 -2.61 -4.44
C ARG A 23 -13.91 -3.78 -4.17
N VAL A 24 -14.15 -4.43 -3.04
CA VAL A 24 -13.43 -5.62 -2.59
C VAL A 24 -14.39 -6.79 -2.49
N ASN A 25 -13.91 -7.99 -2.85
CA ASN A 25 -14.69 -9.19 -2.64
C ASN A 25 -14.53 -9.72 -1.20
N LYS A 26 -15.25 -10.82 -0.89
CA LYS A 26 -15.21 -11.48 0.43
C LYS A 26 -13.82 -11.98 0.84
N LYS A 27 -12.86 -12.09 -0.09
CA LYS A 27 -11.46 -12.46 0.17
C LYS A 27 -10.56 -11.24 0.33
N GLY A 28 -11.10 -10.02 0.44
CA GLY A 28 -10.34 -8.77 0.53
C GLY A 28 -9.61 -8.39 -0.77
N LYS A 29 -9.86 -9.08 -1.88
CA LYS A 29 -9.24 -8.76 -3.17
C LYS A 29 -10.02 -7.63 -3.83
N VAL A 30 -9.31 -6.58 -4.26
CA VAL A 30 -9.86 -5.50 -5.07
C VAL A 30 -10.34 -6.05 -6.42
N THR A 31 -11.60 -5.83 -6.73
CA THR A 31 -12.24 -6.28 -7.98
C THR A 31 -12.53 -5.15 -8.94
N GLU A 32 -12.70 -3.93 -8.43
CA GLU A 32 -13.06 -2.77 -9.23
C GLU A 32 -12.56 -1.50 -8.52
N ALA A 33 -12.13 -0.52 -9.31
CA ALA A 33 -11.77 0.81 -8.84
C ALA A 33 -12.30 1.85 -9.83
N LYS A 34 -12.94 2.90 -9.32
CA LYS A 34 -13.51 3.97 -10.15
C LYS A 34 -13.30 5.31 -9.50
N PHE A 35 -13.04 6.33 -10.31
CA PHE A 35 -13.08 7.70 -9.83
C PHE A 35 -14.49 8.07 -9.40
N PHE A 36 -14.60 8.84 -8.32
CA PHE A 36 -15.89 9.34 -7.85
C PHE A 36 -16.47 10.38 -8.81
N HIS A 37 -15.61 11.22 -9.39
CA HIS A 37 -15.98 12.20 -10.40
C HIS A 37 -15.99 11.59 -11.81
N SER A 38 -16.82 12.14 -12.70
CA SER A 38 -16.86 11.69 -14.09
C SER A 38 -15.57 12.06 -14.82
N GLU A 39 -15.23 11.28 -15.85
CA GLU A 39 -14.05 11.50 -16.69
C GLU A 39 -13.98 12.94 -17.24
N THR A 40 -15.11 13.49 -17.68
CA THR A 40 -15.21 14.85 -18.21
C THR A 40 -14.84 15.90 -17.17
N VAL A 41 -15.29 15.73 -15.92
CA VAL A 41 -14.98 16.66 -14.81
C VAL A 41 -13.49 16.60 -14.50
N ILE A 42 -12.94 15.40 -14.33
CA ILE A 42 -11.52 15.19 -14.02
C ILE A 42 -10.64 15.78 -15.11
N LYS A 43 -10.94 15.51 -16.39
CA LYS A 43 -10.17 16.05 -17.52
C LYS A 43 -10.20 17.58 -17.56
N SER A 44 -11.36 18.19 -17.30
CA SER A 44 -11.49 19.65 -17.24
C SER A 44 -10.66 20.27 -16.10
N GLU A 45 -10.66 19.65 -14.92
CA GLU A 45 -9.87 20.13 -13.78
C GLU A 45 -8.36 19.94 -14.01
N LEU A 46 -7.95 18.82 -14.63
CA LEU A 46 -6.56 18.59 -15.04
C LEU A 46 -6.11 19.60 -16.10
N ASP A 47 -6.97 19.96 -17.06
CA ASP A 47 -6.68 21.01 -18.04
C ASP A 47 -6.57 22.40 -17.41
N ALA A 48 -7.37 22.68 -16.37
CA ALA A 48 -7.21 23.89 -15.57
C ALA A 48 -5.87 23.89 -14.82
N LEU A 49 -5.51 22.77 -14.19
CA LEU A 49 -4.22 22.59 -13.49
C LEU A 49 -3.03 22.78 -14.44
N LYS A 50 -3.11 22.27 -15.67
CA LYS A 50 -2.07 22.40 -16.70
C LYS A 50 -1.72 23.84 -17.03
N LYS A 51 -2.67 24.77 -16.92
CA LYS A 51 -2.43 26.21 -17.14
C LYS A 51 -1.54 26.84 -16.05
N TYR A 52 -1.51 26.26 -14.85
CA TYR A 52 -0.66 26.72 -13.74
C TYR A 52 0.74 26.09 -13.78
N PHE A 53 0.89 24.89 -14.36
CA PHE A 53 2.16 24.18 -14.50
C PHE A 53 2.58 24.13 -15.97
N THR A 54 3.22 25.21 -16.42
CA THR A 54 3.48 25.47 -17.85
C THR A 54 4.71 24.79 -18.44
N ASP A 55 5.49 24.05 -17.65
CA ASP A 55 6.65 23.31 -18.17
C ASP A 55 6.23 21.98 -18.82
N ASP A 56 7.02 21.55 -19.80
CA ASP A 56 6.75 20.37 -20.61
C ASP A 56 6.65 19.08 -19.77
N LEU A 57 7.43 18.97 -18.69
CA LEU A 57 7.42 17.80 -17.81
C LEU A 57 6.09 17.69 -17.05
N SER A 58 5.65 18.78 -16.45
CA SER A 58 4.36 18.85 -15.75
C SER A 58 3.19 18.68 -16.70
N ALA A 59 3.25 19.28 -17.89
CA ALA A 59 2.26 19.11 -18.94
C ALA A 59 2.13 17.65 -19.39
N SER A 60 3.25 16.98 -19.62
CA SER A 60 3.31 15.56 -19.98
C SER A 60 2.75 14.66 -18.87
N TYR A 61 3.10 14.94 -17.60
CA TYR A 61 2.54 14.22 -16.46
C TYR A 61 1.02 14.36 -16.37
N ILE A 62 0.49 15.57 -16.54
CA ILE A 62 -0.97 15.81 -16.55
C ILE A 62 -1.64 15.07 -17.71
N ASP A 63 -1.04 15.07 -18.90
CA ASP A 63 -1.58 14.33 -20.05
C ASP A 63 -1.60 12.82 -19.82
N GLN A 64 -0.61 12.26 -19.11
CA GLN A 64 -0.63 10.87 -18.68
C GLN A 64 -1.76 10.57 -17.70
N LEU A 65 -2.02 11.46 -16.74
CA LEU A 65 -3.16 11.33 -15.81
C LEU A 65 -4.50 11.37 -16.55
N LYS A 66 -4.64 12.24 -17.56
CA LYS A 66 -5.85 12.30 -18.40
C LYS A 66 -6.08 11.01 -19.19
N LYS A 67 -5.03 10.36 -19.68
CA LYS A 67 -5.16 9.06 -20.36
C LYS A 67 -5.59 7.96 -19.40
N MET A 68 -5.09 8.00 -18.17
CA MET A 68 -5.46 7.03 -17.13
C MET A 68 -6.96 7.09 -16.79
N THR A 69 -7.64 8.23 -16.98
CA THR A 69 -9.08 8.34 -16.71
C THR A 69 -9.96 7.67 -17.76
N GLU A 70 -9.39 7.29 -18.91
CA GLU A 70 -10.09 6.60 -20.00
C GLU A 70 -10.11 5.07 -19.80
N ASP A 71 -9.19 4.52 -18.99
CA ASP A 71 -9.05 3.07 -18.74
C ASP A 71 -9.22 2.75 -17.24
N ASN A 72 -10.42 2.29 -16.85
CA ASN A 72 -10.71 1.87 -15.48
C ASN A 72 -9.82 0.70 -15.01
N ASP A 73 -9.35 -0.16 -15.92
CA ASP A 73 -8.43 -1.24 -15.57
C ASP A 73 -7.05 -0.68 -15.22
N GLN A 74 -6.67 0.46 -15.79
CA GLN A 74 -5.41 1.12 -15.46
C GLN A 74 -5.42 1.67 -14.03
N ILE A 75 -6.54 2.23 -13.57
CA ILE A 75 -6.72 2.63 -12.16
C ILE A 75 -6.55 1.42 -11.25
N LEU A 76 -7.27 0.34 -11.56
CA LEU A 76 -7.20 -0.89 -10.79
C LEU A 76 -5.76 -1.41 -10.71
N ARG A 77 -5.03 -1.47 -11.83
CA ARG A 77 -3.62 -1.88 -11.88
C ARG A 77 -2.73 -0.98 -11.01
N ASN A 78 -2.95 0.33 -11.04
CA ASN A 78 -2.13 1.30 -10.32
C ASN A 78 -2.34 1.24 -8.80
N ILE A 79 -3.57 0.99 -8.33
CA ILE A 79 -3.85 1.00 -6.89
C ILE A 79 -3.64 -0.38 -6.23
N ARG A 80 -3.77 -1.47 -6.98
CA ARG A 80 -3.82 -2.85 -6.44
C ARG A 80 -2.60 -3.23 -5.62
N ASN A 81 -1.43 -2.70 -5.95
CA ASN A 81 -0.16 -2.98 -5.26
C ASN A 81 0.31 -1.75 -4.47
N THR A 82 -0.60 -1.06 -3.78
CA THR A 82 -0.24 0.07 -2.92
C THR A 82 -0.32 -0.31 -1.44
N LEU A 83 0.58 0.22 -0.62
CA LEU A 83 0.59 -0.02 0.82
C LEU A 83 -0.75 0.29 1.50
N PRO A 84 -1.46 1.41 1.21
CA PRO A 84 -2.76 1.66 1.81
C PRO A 84 -3.77 0.53 1.59
N LEU A 85 -3.88 -0.03 0.37
CA LEU A 85 -4.81 -1.14 0.12
C LEU A 85 -4.36 -2.42 0.81
N GLN A 86 -3.05 -2.64 0.87
CA GLN A 86 -2.47 -3.78 1.58
C GLN A 86 -2.86 -3.76 3.06
N PHE A 87 -2.74 -2.62 3.73
CA PHE A 87 -3.11 -2.47 5.15
C PHE A 87 -4.63 -2.47 5.40
N LEU A 88 -5.43 -2.00 4.44
CA LEU A 88 -6.89 -1.94 4.59
C LEU A 88 -7.61 -3.25 4.23
N PHE A 89 -7.07 -4.04 3.29
CA PHE A 89 -7.79 -5.18 2.70
C PHE A 89 -6.95 -6.47 2.61
N GLY A 90 -5.71 -6.45 3.10
CA GLY A 90 -4.80 -7.59 3.13
C GLY A 90 -5.30 -8.78 3.95
N ALA A 91 -4.46 -9.81 4.01
CA ALA A 91 -4.69 -11.08 4.70
C ALA A 91 -4.69 -10.95 6.22
N PHE A 92 -4.25 -9.80 6.75
CA PHE A 92 -4.39 -9.43 8.16
C PHE A 92 -5.79 -9.78 8.73
N TYR A 93 -6.87 -9.40 8.03
CA TYR A 93 -8.25 -9.64 8.47
C TYR A 93 -8.73 -11.09 8.31
N ARG A 94 -7.93 -11.94 7.69
CA ARG A 94 -8.20 -13.36 7.43
C ARG A 94 -7.28 -14.28 8.21
N ALA A 95 -6.38 -13.72 9.02
CA ALA A 95 -5.51 -14.48 9.91
C ALA A 95 -6.38 -15.30 10.87
N LYS A 96 -6.05 -16.59 11.01
CA LYS A 96 -6.75 -17.50 11.92
C LYS A 96 -6.11 -17.41 13.28
N TYR A 97 -6.91 -17.28 14.34
CA TYR A 97 -6.43 -17.25 15.71
C TYR A 97 -6.72 -18.60 16.38
N LYS A 98 -5.67 -19.28 16.85
CA LYS A 98 -5.80 -20.54 17.60
C LYS A 98 -5.97 -20.26 19.09
N GLU A 99 -5.10 -19.41 19.63
CA GLU A 99 -5.23 -18.82 20.95
C GLU A 99 -5.90 -17.45 20.81
N TRP A 100 -6.60 -16.97 21.83
CA TRP A 100 -7.39 -15.73 21.72
C TRP A 100 -6.57 -14.49 21.32
N THR A 101 -5.27 -14.50 21.55
CA THR A 101 -4.38 -13.37 21.31
C THR A 101 -3.52 -13.51 20.07
N ASP A 102 -3.12 -14.72 19.68
CA ASP A 102 -2.08 -14.94 18.68
C ASP A 102 -2.62 -15.69 17.45
N SER A 103 -2.27 -15.18 16.27
CA SER A 103 -2.64 -15.81 15.02
C SER A 103 -1.69 -16.95 14.65
N ASP A 104 -2.20 -17.92 13.89
CA ASP A 104 -1.37 -18.78 13.07
C ASP A 104 -0.54 -17.93 12.09
N PRO A 105 0.66 -18.41 11.69
CA PRO A 105 1.39 -17.83 10.57
C PRO A 105 0.55 -17.83 9.29
N TYR A 106 0.64 -16.76 8.52
CA TYR A 106 0.02 -16.63 7.21
C TYR A 106 0.96 -15.91 6.25
N TYR A 107 0.69 -16.04 4.95
CA TYR A 107 1.57 -15.50 3.92
C TYR A 107 0.89 -14.39 3.15
N GLU A 108 1.66 -13.35 2.84
CA GLU A 108 1.17 -12.25 2.04
C GLU A 108 2.27 -11.55 1.26
N PHE A 109 1.88 -10.92 0.16
CA PHE A 109 2.75 -10.12 -0.68
C PHE A 109 2.59 -8.63 -0.32
N ILE A 110 3.66 -7.99 0.15
CA ILE A 110 3.64 -6.60 0.58
C ILE A 110 4.44 -5.72 -0.41
N PRO A 111 3.83 -4.68 -0.99
CA PRO A 111 4.46 -3.81 -2.00
C PRO A 111 5.25 -2.66 -1.35
N TRP A 112 6.27 -2.98 -0.54
CA TRP A 112 7.09 -1.98 0.14
C TRP A 112 8.02 -1.22 -0.80
N LEU A 113 8.63 -1.93 -1.76
CA LEU A 113 9.55 -1.32 -2.70
C LEU A 113 8.79 -0.68 -3.87
N SER A 114 8.97 0.62 -4.06
CA SER A 114 8.36 1.37 -5.16
C SER A 114 8.83 0.83 -6.51
N ASN A 115 7.89 0.63 -7.46
CA ASN A 115 8.15 0.09 -8.80
C ASN A 115 8.71 -1.34 -8.87
N ALA A 116 8.80 -2.05 -7.75
CA ALA A 116 9.16 -3.46 -7.71
C ALA A 116 7.92 -4.35 -7.57
N SER A 117 8.10 -5.63 -7.84
CA SER A 117 7.12 -6.65 -7.46
C SER A 117 6.98 -6.71 -5.93
N PRO A 118 5.76 -6.96 -5.40
CA PRO A 118 5.56 -7.17 -3.96
C PRO A 118 6.43 -8.31 -3.42
N ILE A 119 6.92 -8.17 -2.19
CA ILE A 119 7.77 -9.16 -1.51
C ILE A 119 6.87 -10.11 -0.70
N ARG A 120 7.13 -11.42 -0.77
CA ARG A 120 6.42 -12.39 0.06
C ARG A 120 6.94 -12.39 1.50
N PHE A 121 6.01 -12.31 2.44
CA PHE A 121 6.25 -12.38 3.88
C PHE A 121 5.53 -13.57 4.50
N GLU A 122 6.17 -14.17 5.50
CA GLU A 122 5.49 -14.91 6.56
C GLU A 122 5.15 -13.92 7.67
N LEU A 123 3.88 -13.87 8.05
CA LEU A 123 3.30 -12.89 8.96
C LEU A 123 2.61 -13.59 10.13
N TYR A 124 2.61 -12.95 11.29
CA TYR A 124 1.79 -13.34 12.44
C TYR A 124 1.28 -12.10 13.17
N ASN A 125 0.14 -12.23 13.83
CA ASN A 125 -0.51 -11.15 14.55
C ASN A 125 -0.65 -11.48 16.04
N CYS A 126 -0.51 -10.47 16.89
CA CYS A 126 -0.73 -10.55 18.33
C CYS A 126 -1.65 -9.41 18.79
N ILE A 127 -2.76 -9.77 19.43
CA ILE A 127 -3.74 -8.83 20.00
C ILE A 127 -3.28 -8.42 21.39
N PHE A 128 -3.11 -7.11 21.59
CA PHE A 128 -2.72 -6.56 22.89
C PHE A 128 -3.94 -6.36 23.80
N PRO A 129 -3.78 -6.51 25.13
CA PRO A 129 -4.85 -6.22 26.08
C PRO A 129 -5.42 -4.81 25.90
N LYS A 130 -6.72 -4.66 26.17
CA LYS A 130 -7.42 -3.37 26.09
C LYS A 130 -6.66 -2.30 26.87
N ASN A 131 -6.39 -1.18 26.22
CA ASN A 131 -5.97 0.02 26.93
C ASN A 131 -7.19 0.58 27.69
N LYS A 132 -7.11 0.64 29.02
CA LYS A 132 -8.25 1.00 29.89
C LYS A 132 -8.83 2.39 29.59
N ASP A 133 -8.02 3.27 28.99
CA ASP A 133 -8.34 4.69 28.91
C ASP A 133 -9.04 5.12 27.60
N ASN A 134 -9.01 4.33 26.52
CA ASN A 134 -9.33 4.84 25.17
C ASN A 134 -10.24 3.99 24.27
N ASP A 135 -10.98 3.00 24.78
CA ASP A 135 -11.86 2.12 23.97
C ASP A 135 -11.25 1.68 22.63
N THR A 136 -9.95 1.38 22.67
CA THR A 136 -9.16 0.95 21.52
C THR A 136 -8.55 -0.41 21.80
N VAL A 137 -8.40 -1.19 20.73
CA VAL A 137 -7.61 -2.42 20.72
C VAL A 137 -6.45 -2.24 19.76
N LYS A 138 -5.28 -2.68 20.20
CA LYS A 138 -4.07 -2.69 19.39
C LYS A 138 -3.78 -4.12 18.96
N ILE A 139 -3.40 -4.28 17.71
CA ILE A 139 -2.95 -5.55 17.16
C ILE A 139 -1.60 -5.28 16.51
N LYS A 140 -0.58 -6.02 16.91
CA LYS A 140 0.72 -5.99 16.23
C LYS A 140 0.80 -7.11 15.22
N GLN A 141 1.28 -6.78 14.04
CA GLN A 141 1.64 -7.69 12.98
C GLN A 141 3.16 -7.68 12.87
N PHE A 142 3.76 -8.86 12.79
CA PHE A 142 5.18 -9.02 12.62
C PHE A 142 5.44 -9.90 11.41
N GLY A 143 6.56 -9.68 10.74
CA GLY A 143 6.88 -10.38 9.51
C GLY A 143 8.35 -10.54 9.23
N LYS A 144 8.68 -11.64 8.57
CA LYS A 144 9.99 -11.89 7.95
C LYS A 144 9.79 -12.25 6.48
N SER A 145 10.67 -11.74 5.62
CA SER A 145 10.62 -12.11 4.21
C SER A 145 10.84 -13.63 4.07
N CYS A 146 10.03 -14.23 3.20
CA CYS A 146 10.18 -15.62 2.78
C CYS A 146 10.18 -15.71 1.24
N ASP A 147 10.62 -14.63 0.59
CA ASP A 147 10.70 -14.49 -0.86
C ASP A 147 12.08 -14.96 -1.34
N TYR A 148 12.12 -15.83 -2.35
CA TYR A 148 13.39 -16.33 -2.88
C TYR A 148 14.07 -15.32 -3.81
N ARG A 149 13.34 -14.34 -4.33
CA ARG A 149 13.84 -13.39 -5.32
C ARG A 149 14.84 -12.44 -4.71
N ASN A 150 15.86 -12.09 -5.50
CA ASN A 150 16.77 -11.00 -5.18
C ASN A 150 16.20 -9.65 -5.66
N LEU A 151 16.88 -8.55 -5.30
CA LEU A 151 16.42 -7.19 -5.61
C LEU A 151 16.24 -6.95 -7.13
N ASN A 152 17.18 -7.41 -7.95
CA ASN A 152 17.10 -7.25 -9.41
C ASN A 152 15.90 -8.00 -10.01
N GLN A 153 15.61 -9.19 -9.49
CA GLN A 153 14.45 -9.98 -9.90
C GLN A 153 13.14 -9.32 -9.48
N LEU A 154 13.09 -8.66 -8.32
CA LEU A 154 11.91 -7.90 -7.91
C LEU A 154 11.62 -6.71 -8.83
N TYR A 155 12.65 -6.00 -9.30
CA TYR A 155 12.51 -4.89 -10.24
C TYR A 155 12.27 -5.34 -11.69
N ASN A 156 12.58 -6.59 -12.02
CA ASN A 156 12.28 -7.14 -13.34
C ASN A 156 10.80 -7.53 -13.44
N LYS A 157 10.02 -6.75 -14.21
CA LYS A 157 8.59 -6.98 -14.43
C LYS A 157 8.28 -8.27 -15.21
N GLU A 158 9.25 -8.84 -15.90
CA GLU A 158 9.12 -10.10 -16.64
C GLU A 158 9.42 -11.32 -15.75
N TYR A 159 9.95 -11.09 -14.53
CA TYR A 159 10.31 -12.17 -13.62
C TYR A 159 9.14 -12.56 -12.73
N GLU A 160 8.57 -13.74 -12.99
CA GLU A 160 7.45 -14.27 -12.22
C GLU A 160 7.89 -14.93 -10.91
N TYR A 161 7.01 -14.87 -9.90
CA TYR A 161 7.21 -15.57 -8.64
C TYR A 161 6.77 -17.04 -8.74
N HIS A 162 7.66 -17.95 -8.36
CA HIS A 162 7.40 -19.39 -8.30
C HIS A 162 7.48 -19.89 -6.86
N GLU A 163 6.34 -20.28 -6.29
CA GLU A 163 6.22 -20.68 -4.87
C GLU A 163 7.11 -21.85 -4.45
N GLN A 164 7.48 -22.73 -5.39
CA GLN A 164 8.31 -23.90 -5.12
C GLN A 164 9.82 -23.59 -5.10
N SER A 165 10.23 -22.39 -5.50
CA SER A 165 11.64 -22.01 -5.54
C SER A 165 12.19 -21.80 -4.13
N PRO A 166 13.35 -22.41 -3.79
CA PRO A 166 13.92 -22.30 -2.46
C PRO A 166 14.56 -20.93 -2.24
N ILE A 167 14.41 -20.42 -1.01
CA ILE A 167 15.16 -19.26 -0.52
C ILE A 167 16.66 -19.62 -0.53
N ASN A 168 17.48 -18.64 -0.91
CA ASN A 168 18.93 -18.79 -1.02
C ASN A 168 19.63 -17.53 -0.48
N ASN A 169 20.96 -17.52 -0.50
CA ASN A 169 21.77 -16.44 0.08
C ASN A 169 21.67 -15.09 -0.68
N TYR A 170 21.07 -15.08 -1.87
CA TYR A 170 20.82 -13.85 -2.64
C TYR A 170 19.39 -13.34 -2.49
N SER A 171 18.53 -14.09 -1.80
CA SER A 171 17.15 -13.69 -1.53
C SER A 171 17.10 -12.43 -0.68
N VAL A 172 16.07 -11.60 -0.91
CA VAL A 172 15.87 -10.40 -0.09
C VAL A 172 15.60 -10.76 1.38
N ALA A 173 16.36 -10.15 2.28
CA ALA A 173 16.19 -10.28 3.72
C ALA A 173 15.52 -9.01 4.25
N CYS A 174 14.26 -9.12 4.67
CA CYS A 174 13.48 -7.99 5.14
C CYS A 174 12.70 -8.33 6.42
N HIS A 175 12.51 -7.33 7.28
CA HIS A 175 11.66 -7.39 8.45
C HIS A 175 10.49 -6.43 8.32
N HIS A 176 9.37 -6.82 8.90
CA HIS A 176 8.15 -6.03 8.94
C HIS A 176 7.58 -6.02 10.35
N ASP A 177 7.16 -4.85 10.82
CA ASP A 177 6.36 -4.67 12.03
C ASP A 177 5.24 -3.68 11.70
N ALA A 178 4.02 -3.92 12.16
CA ALA A 178 2.94 -2.96 12.05
C ALA A 178 2.01 -3.00 13.27
N GLU A 179 1.64 -1.83 13.78
CA GLU A 179 0.63 -1.67 14.80
C GLU A 179 -0.66 -1.13 14.19
N TYR A 180 -1.74 -1.90 14.32
CA TYR A 180 -3.09 -1.50 13.97
C TYR A 180 -3.83 -1.10 15.23
N THR A 181 -4.39 0.10 15.24
CA THR A 181 -5.27 0.59 16.30
C THR A 181 -6.70 0.61 15.78
N PHE A 182 -7.58 -0.14 16.44
CA PHE A 182 -9.01 -0.18 16.15
C PHE A 182 -9.82 0.46 17.27
N ASN A 183 -10.94 1.08 16.94
CA ASN A 183 -11.97 1.41 17.91
C ASN A 183 -12.75 0.13 18.29
N LEU A 184 -12.88 -0.15 19.57
CA LEU A 184 -13.53 -1.37 20.05
C LEU A 184 -15.05 -1.40 19.81
N THR A 185 -15.68 -0.23 19.75
CA THR A 185 -17.14 -0.12 19.63
C THR A 185 -17.62 -0.44 18.22
N ASN A 186 -16.89 0.00 17.20
CA ASN A 186 -17.28 -0.16 15.79
C ASN A 186 -16.27 -0.93 14.93
N LEU A 187 -15.15 -1.36 15.50
CA LEU A 187 -14.08 -2.10 14.83
C LEU A 187 -13.47 -1.36 13.62
N ILE A 188 -13.61 -0.04 13.58
CA ILE A 188 -13.01 0.79 12.54
C ILE A 188 -11.55 1.08 12.90
N ILE A 189 -10.66 0.90 11.92
CA ILE A 189 -9.25 1.30 12.00
C ILE A 189 -9.17 2.81 12.29
N GLN A 190 -8.48 3.16 13.36
CA GLN A 190 -8.13 4.54 13.68
C GLN A 190 -6.76 4.90 13.10
N LYS A 191 -5.80 3.98 13.22
CA LYS A 191 -4.42 4.19 12.77
C LYS A 191 -3.73 2.89 12.45
N VAL A 192 -2.84 2.93 11.47
CA VAL A 192 -1.84 1.90 11.21
C VAL A 192 -0.48 2.59 11.14
N THR A 193 0.49 2.09 11.89
CA THR A 193 1.90 2.49 11.75
C THR A 193 2.71 1.25 11.46
N ALA A 194 3.44 1.26 10.36
CA ALA A 194 4.22 0.13 9.90
C ALA A 194 5.67 0.52 9.67
N HIS A 195 6.56 -0.36 10.07
CA HIS A 195 7.99 -0.31 9.89
C HIS A 195 8.40 -1.43 8.94
N PHE A 196 9.28 -1.09 8.01
CA PHE A 196 9.90 -2.04 7.12
C PHE A 196 11.39 -1.84 7.15
N GLU A 197 12.10 -2.94 7.24
CA GLU A 197 13.55 -2.98 7.23
C GLU A 197 13.99 -3.89 6.10
N ASN A 198 14.93 -3.43 5.30
CA ASN A 198 15.51 -4.20 4.20
C ASN A 198 17.03 -4.24 4.33
N GLN A 199 17.61 -5.43 4.20
CA GLN A 199 19.06 -5.60 4.16
C GLN A 199 19.52 -5.73 2.71
N ILE A 200 20.34 -4.77 2.27
CA ILE A 200 20.96 -4.74 0.94
C ILE A 200 22.47 -4.79 1.13
N GLY A 201 23.06 -5.99 1.02
CA GLY A 201 24.47 -6.20 1.36
C GLY A 201 24.71 -5.89 2.84
N ASP A 202 25.63 -4.96 3.12
CA ASP A 202 25.96 -4.54 4.50
C ASP A 202 25.12 -3.33 4.98
N VAL A 203 24.19 -2.85 4.16
CA VAL A 203 23.35 -1.67 4.47
C VAL A 203 21.96 -2.12 4.89
N THR A 204 21.46 -1.53 5.98
CA THR A 204 20.07 -1.69 6.43
C THR A 204 19.31 -0.41 6.14
N GLU A 205 18.28 -0.49 5.31
CA GLU A 205 17.35 0.60 5.03
C GLU A 205 16.07 0.41 5.85
N GLN A 206 15.54 1.49 6.40
CA GLN A 206 14.32 1.47 7.20
C GLN A 206 13.33 2.51 6.68
N ASP A 207 12.09 2.08 6.48
CA ASP A 207 10.98 2.92 6.07
C ASP A 207 9.83 2.84 7.07
N ILE A 208 9.12 3.96 7.20
CA ILE A 208 7.94 4.07 8.05
C ILE A 208 6.75 4.51 7.20
N PHE A 209 5.66 3.76 7.30
CA PHE A 209 4.38 4.09 6.70
C PHE A 209 3.35 4.35 7.80
N THR A 210 2.54 5.40 7.64
CA THR A 210 1.44 5.68 8.56
C THR A 210 0.16 5.98 7.78
N LEU A 211 -0.93 5.31 8.20
CA LEU A 211 -2.28 5.57 7.75
C LEU A 211 -3.11 5.97 8.97
N GLU A 212 -3.83 7.09 8.90
CA GLU A 212 -4.66 7.56 10.00
C GLU A 212 -6.02 8.00 9.49
N LYS A 213 -7.06 7.62 10.25
CA LYS A 213 -8.42 8.08 10.00
C LYS A 213 -8.49 9.57 10.32
N GLN A 214 -8.84 10.37 9.32
CA GLN A 214 -9.09 11.79 9.51
C GLN A 214 -10.29 11.99 10.46
N LEU A 215 -10.08 12.78 11.52
CA LEU A 215 -11.14 13.26 12.38
C LEU A 215 -11.88 14.39 11.64
N LYS A 216 -13.20 14.30 11.58
CA LYS A 216 -14.04 15.40 11.09
C LYS A 216 -14.24 16.44 12.18
#